data_AF-A0A4Y6KSU1-F1
#
_entry.id   AF-A0A4Y6KSU1-F1
#
_cell.length_a   1.000
_cell.length_b   1.000
_cell.length_c   1.000
_cell.angle_alpha   90.00
_cell.angle_beta   90.00
_cell.angle_gamma   90.00
#
_symmetry.space_group_name_H-M   'P 1'
#
loop_
_entity.id
_entity.type
_entity.pdbx_description
1 polymer ?
#
loop_
_entity_poly.entity_id
_entity_poly.type
_entity_poly.pdbx_seq_one_letter_code
_entity_poly.pdbx_strand_id
1 'polypeptide(L)'
;MQKKTIIAALCLLMSPLAGAQQAADPNKPLPPASFFVTSVGTGKGADFGGLAGADAHCQKLAAGTTGAGKTWRAYLSTQAANGQPAINARDRIGNGPWHNVKGQEIAKDVAHLHGDSLDVARLGNNLSRRTALTEKGDFVKGSGDTPNEHDILTGSQPDGRAFADAADRTCRNYTTAAEDGAAQVGHFDRTGGGNVSWNSAHASRGCGHDNLVKTGGAGLLYCFAVN
;
A
#
# COMPACT_ATOMS: atom_id res chain seq x y z
N MET A 1 -9.17 41.92 -73.51
CA MET A 1 -8.92 40.88 -72.49
C MET A 1 -8.05 41.47 -71.39
N GLN A 2 -8.60 41.76 -70.21
CA GLN A 2 -7.83 42.12 -69.02
C GLN A 2 -8.35 41.29 -67.84
N LYS A 3 -7.46 40.50 -67.24
CA LYS A 3 -7.71 39.63 -66.09
C LYS A 3 -7.79 40.48 -64.83
N LYS A 4 -8.87 40.35 -64.06
CA LYS A 4 -8.95 40.83 -62.66
C LYS A 4 -8.78 39.64 -61.73
N THR A 5 -7.62 39.58 -61.09
CA THR A 5 -7.27 38.59 -60.08
C THR A 5 -7.91 38.99 -58.76
N ILE A 6 -8.82 38.18 -58.22
CA ILE A 6 -9.39 38.37 -56.88
C ILE A 6 -8.57 37.50 -55.92
N ILE A 7 -7.83 38.15 -55.03
CA ILE A 7 -7.11 37.48 -53.93
C ILE A 7 -8.11 37.35 -52.78
N ALA A 8 -8.58 36.12 -52.53
CA ALA A 8 -9.35 35.80 -51.32
C ALA A 8 -8.37 35.58 -50.15
N ALA A 9 -8.39 36.48 -49.18
CA ALA A 9 -7.62 36.35 -47.95
C ALA A 9 -8.27 35.26 -47.06
N LEU A 10 -7.60 34.13 -46.91
CA LEU A 10 -7.99 33.03 -46.04
C LEU A 10 -7.55 33.37 -44.60
N CYS A 11 -8.45 33.86 -43.77
CA CYS A 11 -8.22 34.02 -42.32
C CYS A 11 -8.23 32.64 -41.66
N LEU A 12 -7.06 32.05 -41.43
CA LEU A 12 -6.89 30.91 -40.52
C LEU A 12 -7.10 31.37 -39.08
N LEU A 13 -8.26 31.03 -38.52
CA LEU A 13 -8.50 31.08 -37.08
C LEU A 13 -7.72 29.95 -36.40
N MET A 14 -6.52 30.25 -35.91
CA MET A 14 -5.83 29.35 -34.97
C MET A 14 -6.52 29.47 -33.60
N SER A 15 -7.38 28.51 -33.27
CA SER A 15 -7.86 28.33 -31.89
C SER A 15 -6.72 27.77 -31.04
N PRO A 16 -6.26 28.46 -29.99
CA PRO A 16 -5.35 27.85 -29.04
C PRO A 16 -6.14 26.82 -28.22
N LEU A 17 -5.87 25.54 -28.42
CA LEU A 17 -6.16 24.52 -27.41
C LEU A 17 -5.25 24.80 -26.21
N ALA A 18 -5.66 25.74 -25.36
CA ALA A 18 -5.13 25.88 -24.02
C ALA A 18 -5.72 24.73 -23.19
N GLY A 19 -5.06 23.57 -23.23
CA GLY A 19 -5.26 22.55 -22.21
C GLY A 19 -4.87 23.15 -20.86
N ALA A 20 -5.85 23.55 -20.06
CA ALA A 20 -5.63 24.02 -18.71
C ALA A 20 -5.13 22.84 -17.86
N GLN A 21 -3.81 22.65 -17.79
CA GLN A 21 -3.19 22.03 -16.62
C GLN A 21 -3.37 23.03 -15.48
N GLN A 22 -4.45 22.86 -14.71
CA GLN A 22 -4.63 23.59 -13.46
C GLN A 22 -3.44 23.28 -12.56
N ALA A 23 -2.56 24.27 -12.38
CA ALA A 23 -1.50 24.20 -11.40
C ALA A 23 -2.14 23.97 -10.02
N ALA A 24 -1.58 23.05 -9.24
CA ALA A 24 -2.06 22.81 -7.87
C ALA A 24 -1.98 24.12 -7.08
N ASP A 25 -3.09 24.54 -6.48
CA ASP A 25 -3.15 25.73 -5.62
C ASP A 25 -2.21 25.51 -4.43
N PRO A 26 -1.12 26.30 -4.28
CA PRO A 26 -0.19 26.15 -3.18
C PRO A 26 -0.83 26.40 -1.80
N ASN A 27 -2.04 26.99 -1.77
CA ASN A 27 -2.78 27.26 -0.54
C ASN A 27 -3.79 26.17 -0.17
N LYS A 28 -4.01 25.14 -1.00
CA LYS A 28 -4.93 24.06 -0.66
C LYS A 28 -4.34 23.18 0.45
N PRO A 29 -5.02 23.02 1.61
CA PRO A 29 -4.54 22.13 2.66
C PRO A 29 -4.36 20.69 2.13
N LEU A 30 -3.24 20.08 2.52
CA LEU A 30 -2.97 18.68 2.19
C LEU A 30 -4.03 17.77 2.86
N PRO A 31 -4.46 16.68 2.19
CA PRO A 31 -5.33 15.70 2.82
C PRO A 31 -4.71 15.13 4.11
N PRO A 32 -5.48 14.94 5.20
CA PRO A 32 -4.99 14.26 6.38
C PRO A 32 -4.53 12.84 6.05
N ALA A 33 -3.43 12.40 6.67
CA ALA A 33 -2.87 11.08 6.44
C ALA A 33 -3.94 9.98 6.60
N SER A 34 -3.89 8.99 5.71
CA SER A 34 -4.73 7.79 5.76
C SER A 34 -3.99 6.53 5.34
N PHE A 35 -2.69 6.63 5.10
CA PHE A 35 -1.80 5.50 4.83
C PHE A 35 -0.39 5.78 5.36
N PHE A 36 0.26 4.74 5.91
CA PHE A 36 1.71 4.71 6.11
C PHE A 36 2.18 3.26 6.23
N VAL A 37 3.50 3.05 6.09
CA VAL A 37 4.18 1.82 6.52
C VAL A 37 4.72 2.03 7.93
N THR A 38 4.55 1.09 8.84
CA THR A 38 5.10 1.26 10.20
C THR A 38 6.62 1.45 10.15
N SER A 39 7.17 2.45 10.85
CA SER A 39 8.64 2.60 10.96
C SER A 39 9.32 1.47 11.73
N VAL A 40 8.55 0.74 12.55
CA VAL A 40 9.02 -0.35 13.41
C VAL A 40 7.97 -1.44 13.55
N GLY A 41 8.41 -2.69 13.68
CA GLY A 41 7.58 -3.80 14.14
C GLY A 41 7.42 -3.80 15.67
N THR A 42 6.86 -4.88 16.23
CA THR A 42 6.70 -5.07 17.69
C THR A 42 7.93 -5.67 18.36
N GLY A 43 8.93 -6.11 17.59
CA GLY A 43 10.06 -6.90 18.06
C GLY A 43 9.73 -8.40 18.27
N LYS A 44 8.48 -8.82 18.03
CA LYS A 44 8.04 -10.22 18.17
C LYS A 44 7.80 -10.90 16.81
N GLY A 45 8.55 -10.49 15.79
CA GLY A 45 8.33 -10.99 14.42
C GLY A 45 6.90 -10.70 13.93
N ALA A 46 6.20 -11.73 13.49
CA ALA A 46 4.82 -11.67 13.03
C ALA A 46 3.77 -11.85 14.15
N ASP A 47 4.18 -12.01 15.41
CA ASP A 47 3.24 -12.07 16.54
C ASP A 47 2.78 -10.65 16.93
N PHE A 48 1.58 -10.31 16.49
CA PHE A 48 0.88 -9.09 16.88
C PHE A 48 -0.23 -9.37 17.89
N GLY A 49 -0.39 -10.61 18.39
CA GLY A 49 -1.57 -11.00 19.16
C GLY A 49 -2.86 -11.00 18.32
N GLY A 50 -2.72 -11.27 17.02
CA GLY A 50 -3.81 -11.23 16.04
C GLY A 50 -4.11 -9.83 15.50
N LEU A 51 -5.18 -9.75 14.69
CA LEU A 51 -5.57 -8.52 14.00
C LEU A 51 -5.80 -7.34 14.94
N ALA A 52 -6.36 -7.58 16.13
CA ALA A 52 -6.62 -6.52 17.11
C ALA A 52 -5.33 -5.85 17.60
N GLY A 53 -4.27 -6.61 17.86
CA GLY A 53 -2.99 -6.04 18.27
C GLY A 53 -2.21 -5.42 17.11
N ALA A 54 -2.37 -5.94 15.89
CA ALA A 54 -1.83 -5.30 14.69
C ALA A 54 -2.48 -3.93 14.43
N ASP A 55 -3.81 -3.86 14.56
CA ASP A 55 -4.57 -2.60 14.46
C ASP A 55 -4.17 -1.62 15.57
N ALA A 56 -4.00 -2.11 16.81
CA ALA A 56 -3.55 -1.27 17.93
C ALA A 56 -2.14 -0.70 17.69
N HIS A 57 -1.24 -1.46 17.08
CA HIS A 57 0.08 -0.98 16.68
C HIS A 57 0.00 0.14 15.63
N CYS A 58 -0.82 -0.06 14.60
CA CYS A 58 -1.11 0.98 13.61
C CYS A 58 -1.72 2.23 14.26
N GLN A 59 -2.72 2.08 15.13
CA GLN A 59 -3.37 3.20 15.82
C GLN A 59 -2.38 3.98 16.69
N LYS A 60 -1.48 3.28 17.40
CA LYS A 60 -0.45 3.90 18.23
C LYS A 60 0.51 4.75 17.40
N LEU A 61 1.02 4.21 16.30
CA LEU A 61 1.97 4.94 15.44
C LEU A 61 1.29 6.11 14.70
N ALA A 62 0.02 5.95 14.34
CA ALA A 62 -0.75 7.00 13.67
C ALA A 62 -0.96 8.27 14.52
N ALA A 63 -0.83 8.18 15.85
CA ALA A 63 -1.01 9.30 16.77
C ALA A 63 -0.07 10.48 16.48
N GLY A 64 1.09 10.24 15.84
CA GLY A 64 2.04 11.28 15.43
C GLY A 64 1.74 11.89 14.04
N THR A 65 0.71 11.43 13.34
CA THR A 65 0.39 11.85 11.98
C THR A 65 -0.72 12.90 11.95
N THR A 66 -0.92 13.54 10.79
CA THR A 66 -2.10 14.40 10.54
C THR A 66 -3.43 13.63 10.54
N GLY A 67 -3.41 12.30 10.58
CA GLY A 67 -4.57 11.42 10.66
C GLY A 67 -4.84 10.81 12.05
N ALA A 68 -4.26 11.37 13.13
CA ALA A 68 -4.36 10.82 14.48
C ALA A 68 -5.80 10.57 14.99
N GLY A 69 -6.78 11.36 14.53
CA GLY A 69 -8.19 11.20 14.90
C GLY A 69 -8.95 10.11 14.15
N LYS A 70 -8.32 9.42 13.19
CA LYS A 70 -8.97 8.35 12.41
C LYS A 70 -8.86 7.00 13.12
N THR A 71 -9.70 6.05 12.69
CA THR A 71 -9.54 4.64 13.03
C THR A 71 -8.56 4.00 12.06
N TRP A 72 -7.52 3.35 12.57
CA TRP A 72 -6.48 2.72 11.76
C TRP A 72 -6.54 1.20 11.84
N ARG A 73 -6.30 0.55 10.70
CA ARG A 73 -6.29 -0.90 10.54
C ARG A 73 -5.00 -1.33 9.88
N ALA A 74 -4.44 -2.43 10.38
CA ALA A 74 -3.37 -3.14 9.69
C ALA A 74 -3.95 -3.86 8.46
N TYR A 75 -3.33 -3.68 7.30
CA TYR A 75 -3.66 -4.41 6.08
C TYR A 75 -3.16 -5.85 6.21
N LEU A 76 -3.98 -6.70 6.80
CA LEU A 76 -3.67 -8.10 7.06
C LEU A 76 -4.91 -8.96 6.80
N SER A 77 -4.72 -10.05 6.05
CA SER A 77 -5.73 -11.09 5.88
C SER A 77 -5.47 -12.23 6.87
N THR A 78 -6.53 -12.90 7.32
CA THR A 78 -6.43 -14.11 8.15
C THR A 78 -7.02 -15.32 7.44
N GLN A 79 -6.47 -16.49 7.70
CA GLN A 79 -7.03 -17.77 7.25
C GLN A 79 -8.15 -18.23 8.19
N ALA A 80 -9.07 -19.04 7.67
CA ALA A 80 -10.10 -19.68 8.48
C ALA A 80 -9.45 -20.62 9.51
N ALA A 81 -9.74 -20.42 10.79
CA ALA A 81 -9.18 -21.21 11.88
C ALA A 81 -10.12 -21.20 13.08
N ASN A 82 -10.13 -22.27 13.87
CA ASN A 82 -10.90 -22.38 15.11
C ASN A 82 -12.40 -22.05 14.94
N GLY A 83 -12.98 -22.48 13.81
CA GLY A 83 -14.38 -22.20 13.46
C GLY A 83 -14.68 -20.76 13.05
N GLN A 84 -13.68 -19.88 12.97
CA GLN A 84 -13.82 -18.52 12.47
C GLN A 84 -13.53 -18.47 10.96
N PRO A 85 -14.29 -17.66 10.19
CA PRO A 85 -14.04 -17.49 8.77
C PRO A 85 -12.72 -16.76 8.52
N ALA A 86 -12.19 -16.92 7.31
CA ALA A 86 -11.10 -16.08 6.83
C ALA A 86 -11.55 -14.61 6.76
N ILE A 87 -10.62 -13.69 6.96
CA ILE A 87 -10.88 -12.24 6.87
C ILE A 87 -9.96 -11.66 5.81
N ASN A 88 -10.52 -10.91 4.87
CA ASN A 88 -9.74 -10.27 3.81
C ASN A 88 -9.23 -8.90 4.29
N ALA A 89 -7.97 -8.58 4.00
CA ALA A 89 -7.38 -7.28 4.29
C ALA A 89 -8.14 -6.15 3.60
N ARG A 90 -8.50 -6.34 2.32
CA ARG A 90 -9.19 -5.33 1.50
C ARG A 90 -10.53 -4.89 2.07
N ASP A 91 -11.23 -5.77 2.80
CA ASP A 91 -12.56 -5.48 3.36
C ASP A 91 -12.47 -4.66 4.66
N ARG A 92 -11.27 -4.53 5.25
CA ARG A 92 -11.06 -3.90 6.56
C ARG A 92 -10.55 -2.47 6.50
N ILE A 93 -10.01 -2.02 5.36
CA ILE A 93 -9.26 -0.76 5.24
C ILE A 93 -10.11 0.45 4.83
N GLY A 94 -11.43 0.30 4.71
CA GLY A 94 -12.34 1.34 4.25
C GLY A 94 -12.36 1.48 2.72
N ASN A 95 -12.94 2.58 2.22
CA ASN A 95 -13.19 2.79 0.79
C ASN A 95 -12.18 3.75 0.11
N GLY A 96 -11.23 4.32 0.84
CA GLY A 96 -10.33 5.36 0.33
C GLY A 96 -10.98 6.74 0.23
N PRO A 97 -10.35 7.70 -0.46
CA PRO A 97 -8.97 7.63 -0.96
C PRO A 97 -7.96 7.62 0.20
N TRP A 98 -6.83 6.96 -0.03
CA TRP A 98 -5.74 6.92 0.93
C TRP A 98 -4.58 7.81 0.50
N HIS A 99 -4.06 8.59 1.44
CA HIS A 99 -2.94 9.48 1.22
C HIS A 99 -1.84 9.18 2.23
N ASN A 100 -0.59 9.23 1.79
CA ASN A 100 0.54 9.11 2.70
C ASN A 100 0.64 10.35 3.62
N VAL A 101 1.57 10.31 4.57
CA VAL A 101 1.75 11.41 5.55
C VAL A 101 2.19 12.75 4.94
N LYS A 102 2.61 12.78 3.67
CA LYS A 102 2.91 14.00 2.90
C LYS A 102 1.76 14.41 1.96
N GLY A 103 0.58 13.80 2.11
CA GLY A 103 -0.61 14.13 1.33
C GLY A 103 -0.59 13.60 -0.10
N GLN A 104 0.34 12.71 -0.47
CA GLN A 104 0.36 12.10 -1.80
C GLN A 104 -0.64 10.93 -1.84
N GLU A 105 -1.48 10.88 -2.87
CA GLU A 105 -2.44 9.79 -3.07
C GLU A 105 -1.71 8.45 -3.25
N ILE A 106 -2.18 7.41 -2.56
CA ILE A 106 -1.73 6.02 -2.68
C ILE A 106 -2.70 5.24 -3.56
N ALA A 107 -3.99 5.36 -3.28
CA ALA A 107 -5.06 4.83 -4.12
C ALA A 107 -6.35 5.62 -3.90
N LYS A 108 -7.21 5.60 -4.92
CA LYS A 108 -8.48 6.35 -4.96
C LYS A 108 -9.57 5.61 -4.20
N ASP A 109 -9.56 4.30 -4.35
CA ASP A 109 -10.50 3.36 -3.78
C ASP A 109 -9.90 1.94 -3.78
N VAL A 110 -10.65 0.98 -3.23
CA VAL A 110 -10.25 -0.43 -3.15
C VAL A 110 -9.96 -1.03 -4.53
N ALA A 111 -10.74 -0.67 -5.55
CA ALA A 111 -10.58 -1.20 -6.90
C ALA A 111 -9.27 -0.71 -7.55
N HIS A 112 -8.94 0.57 -7.39
CA HIS A 112 -7.67 1.14 -7.81
C HIS A 112 -6.49 0.55 -7.01
N LEU A 113 -6.66 0.31 -5.70
CA LEU A 113 -5.62 -0.29 -4.87
C LEU A 113 -5.28 -1.72 -5.32
N HIS A 114 -6.27 -2.53 -5.69
CA HIS A 114 -6.07 -3.94 -6.06
C HIS A 114 -6.03 -4.22 -7.57
N GLY A 115 -6.30 -3.22 -8.41
CA GLY A 115 -6.33 -3.42 -9.86
C GLY A 115 -7.51 -4.30 -10.30
N ASP A 116 -8.70 -4.11 -9.72
CA ASP A 116 -9.85 -5.02 -9.92
C ASP A 116 -10.38 -5.06 -11.37
N SER A 117 -10.04 -4.04 -12.20
CA SER A 117 -10.31 -4.04 -13.64
C SER A 117 -9.03 -3.78 -14.42
N LEU A 118 -8.99 -4.21 -15.69
CA LEU A 118 -7.82 -4.00 -16.56
C LEU A 118 -7.44 -2.53 -16.71
N ASP A 119 -8.43 -1.63 -16.72
CA ASP A 119 -8.18 -0.20 -16.87
C ASP A 119 -7.49 0.38 -15.63
N VAL A 120 -7.97 0.03 -14.43
CA VAL A 120 -7.33 0.48 -13.18
C VAL A 120 -6.00 -0.25 -12.92
N ALA A 121 -5.86 -1.51 -13.34
CA ALA A 121 -4.61 -2.25 -13.22
C ALA A 121 -3.50 -1.70 -14.12
N ARG A 122 -3.83 -1.22 -15.33
CA ARG A 122 -2.87 -0.55 -16.23
C ARG A 122 -2.39 0.78 -15.71
N LEU A 123 -3.24 1.52 -15.00
CA LEU A 123 -2.83 2.75 -14.30
C LEU A 123 -1.92 2.40 -13.12
N GLY A 124 -2.34 1.42 -12.32
CA GLY A 124 -1.64 0.98 -11.12
C GLY A 124 -1.79 1.97 -9.95
N ASN A 125 -1.91 1.43 -8.74
CA ASN A 125 -1.86 2.24 -7.53
C ASN A 125 -0.49 2.93 -7.38
N ASN A 126 -0.44 3.97 -6.56
CA ASN A 126 0.77 4.75 -6.31
C ASN A 126 1.54 4.22 -5.09
N LEU A 127 1.51 2.92 -4.80
CA LEU A 127 2.33 2.31 -3.76
C LEU A 127 3.69 1.89 -4.36
N SER A 128 4.72 2.65 -3.99
CA SER A 128 6.09 2.50 -4.47
C SER A 128 7.08 2.91 -3.37
N ARG A 129 8.37 2.68 -3.60
CA ARG A 129 9.44 3.13 -2.69
C ARG A 129 9.38 4.61 -2.33
N ARG A 130 8.91 5.46 -3.26
CA ARG A 130 8.88 6.92 -3.04
C ARG A 130 7.70 7.38 -2.18
N THR A 131 6.62 6.60 -2.16
CA THR A 131 5.31 7.02 -1.66
C THR A 131 4.89 6.23 -0.44
N ALA A 132 5.41 5.00 -0.27
CA ALA A 132 5.33 4.22 0.94
C ALA A 132 6.28 4.76 2.01
N LEU A 133 5.81 5.80 2.71
CA LEU A 133 6.53 6.48 3.78
C LEU A 133 6.12 5.95 5.14
N THR A 134 7.00 6.15 6.12
CA THR A 134 6.67 5.87 7.52
C THR A 134 5.64 6.84 8.09
N GLU A 135 5.08 6.55 9.27
CA GLU A 135 4.23 7.51 10.00
C GLU A 135 4.94 8.84 10.28
N LYS A 136 6.28 8.86 10.24
CA LYS A 136 7.12 10.05 10.45
C LYS A 136 7.45 10.78 9.14
N GLY A 137 7.12 10.20 7.99
CA GLY A 137 7.42 10.75 6.67
C GLY A 137 8.81 10.40 6.14
N ASP A 138 9.48 9.44 6.76
CA ASP A 138 10.76 8.91 6.34
C ASP A 138 10.58 7.84 5.26
N PHE A 139 11.63 7.61 4.47
CA PHE A 139 11.67 6.45 3.57
C PHE A 139 11.84 5.17 4.37
N VAL A 140 11.10 4.13 4.00
CA VAL A 140 11.32 2.77 4.50
C VAL A 140 12.56 2.20 3.82
N LYS A 141 13.39 1.44 4.55
CA LYS A 141 14.53 0.74 3.96
C LYS A 141 14.04 -0.39 3.07
N GLY A 142 14.32 -0.31 1.78
CA GLY A 142 13.90 -1.30 0.79
C GLY A 142 15.05 -2.19 0.32
N SER A 143 14.82 -2.87 -0.79
CA SER A 143 15.80 -3.75 -1.41
C SER A 143 17.09 -3.01 -1.71
N GLY A 144 18.22 -3.62 -1.36
CA GLY A 144 19.56 -3.04 -1.49
C GLY A 144 20.02 -2.17 -0.32
N ASP A 145 19.15 -1.83 0.64
CA ASP A 145 19.55 -1.08 1.84
C ASP A 145 20.13 -2.00 2.93
N THR A 146 20.81 -1.40 3.90
CA THR A 146 21.30 -2.08 5.11
C THR A 146 20.73 -1.43 6.38
N PRO A 147 19.98 -2.17 7.21
CA PRO A 147 19.39 -3.49 6.93
C PRO A 147 18.34 -3.44 5.80
N ASN A 148 18.08 -4.59 5.18
CA ASN A 148 16.99 -4.77 4.22
C ASN A 148 15.66 -5.01 4.96
N GLU A 149 14.68 -4.13 4.75
CA GLU A 149 13.36 -4.17 5.41
C GLU A 149 12.21 -4.08 4.37
N HIS A 150 12.45 -4.60 3.16
CA HIS A 150 11.55 -4.43 2.00
C HIS A 150 10.27 -5.26 2.04
N ASP A 151 10.28 -6.37 2.77
CA ASP A 151 9.12 -7.24 2.92
C ASP A 151 8.15 -6.72 3.99
N ILE A 152 6.89 -6.54 3.61
CA ILE A 152 5.78 -6.14 4.49
C ILE A 152 4.81 -7.31 4.66
N LEU A 153 4.41 -7.59 5.90
CA LEU A 153 3.45 -8.66 6.21
C LEU A 153 2.06 -8.32 5.66
N THR A 154 1.39 -9.28 5.00
CA THR A 154 0.04 -9.06 4.44
C THR A 154 -0.91 -10.24 4.59
N GLY A 155 -0.42 -11.47 4.54
CA GLY A 155 -1.26 -12.69 4.49
C GLY A 155 -2.23 -12.77 3.31
N SER A 156 -2.04 -11.95 2.28
CA SER A 156 -3.05 -11.67 1.27
C SER A 156 -2.60 -12.11 -0.11
N GLN A 157 -3.56 -12.57 -0.92
CA GLN A 157 -3.41 -12.71 -2.37
C GLN A 157 -3.30 -11.33 -3.04
N PRO A 158 -2.89 -11.23 -4.33
CA PRO A 158 -2.72 -9.94 -5.01
C PRO A 158 -3.99 -9.07 -5.01
N ASP A 159 -5.15 -9.70 -5.09
CA ASP A 159 -6.46 -9.05 -5.05
C ASP A 159 -6.88 -8.61 -3.65
N GLY A 160 -6.05 -8.85 -2.63
CA GLY A 160 -6.27 -8.46 -1.24
C GLY A 160 -7.18 -9.38 -0.42
N ARG A 161 -7.47 -10.57 -0.94
CA ARG A 161 -8.21 -11.61 -0.22
C ARG A 161 -7.29 -12.55 0.55
N ALA A 162 -7.84 -13.19 1.58
CA ALA A 162 -7.13 -14.23 2.30
C ALA A 162 -6.80 -15.42 1.40
N PHE A 163 -5.72 -16.12 1.71
CA PHE A 163 -5.49 -17.45 1.16
C PHE A 163 -6.49 -18.45 1.77
N ALA A 164 -6.89 -19.44 0.98
CA ALA A 164 -7.76 -20.54 1.39
C ALA A 164 -7.04 -21.90 1.42
N ASP A 165 -5.73 -21.92 1.12
CA ASP A 165 -4.92 -23.14 1.18
C ASP A 165 -4.61 -23.55 2.62
N ALA A 166 -4.15 -24.79 2.80
CA ALA A 166 -3.81 -25.34 4.12
C ALA A 166 -2.44 -24.87 4.63
N ALA A 167 -1.60 -24.31 3.75
CA ALA A 167 -0.30 -23.76 4.14
C ALA A 167 -0.51 -22.53 5.02
N ASP A 168 0.33 -22.34 6.04
CA ASP A 168 0.27 -21.12 6.83
C ASP A 168 0.79 -19.94 6.00
N ARG A 169 -0.10 -18.95 5.81
CA ARG A 169 0.14 -17.69 5.09
C ARG A 169 0.07 -16.50 6.02
N THR A 170 -0.09 -16.70 7.32
CA THR A 170 -0.45 -15.63 8.25
C THR A 170 0.30 -15.72 9.58
N CYS A 171 1.23 -16.66 9.73
CA CYS A 171 1.85 -16.97 11.01
C CYS A 171 0.79 -17.25 12.08
N ARG A 172 -0.06 -18.24 11.80
CA ARG A 172 -1.21 -18.64 12.61
C ARG A 172 -2.09 -17.43 12.98
N ASN A 173 -2.50 -16.68 11.96
CA ASN A 173 -3.27 -15.43 12.11
C ASN A 173 -2.58 -14.40 13.02
N TYR A 174 -1.27 -14.23 12.87
CA TYR A 174 -0.43 -13.23 13.56
C TYR A 174 -0.38 -13.39 15.07
N THR A 175 -0.43 -14.64 15.54
CA THR A 175 -0.41 -15.00 16.96
C THR A 175 0.85 -15.77 17.37
N THR A 176 1.83 -15.89 16.47
CA THR A 176 3.05 -16.65 16.74
C THR A 176 4.29 -16.00 16.14
N ALA A 177 5.39 -16.13 16.88
CA ALA A 177 6.74 -15.75 16.48
C ALA A 177 7.62 -17.00 16.29
N ALA A 178 7.00 -18.15 16.01
CA ALA A 178 7.68 -19.43 15.91
C ALA A 178 8.72 -19.46 14.78
N GLU A 179 9.66 -20.40 14.88
CA GLU A 179 10.63 -20.64 13.81
C GLU A 179 9.95 -21.20 12.56
N ASP A 180 8.89 -21.99 12.75
CA ASP A 180 8.06 -22.57 11.70
C ASP A 180 6.86 -21.70 11.35
N GLY A 181 6.14 -22.12 10.30
CA GLY A 181 5.06 -21.33 9.70
C GLY A 181 5.59 -20.27 8.73
N ALA A 182 4.67 -19.50 8.16
CA ALA A 182 5.02 -18.39 7.28
C ALA A 182 3.89 -17.37 7.23
N ALA A 183 4.24 -16.13 6.91
CA ALA A 183 3.32 -15.11 6.47
C ALA A 183 3.56 -14.83 4.99
N GLN A 184 2.49 -14.65 4.22
CA GLN A 184 2.62 -14.03 2.91
C GLN A 184 3.05 -12.57 3.11
N VAL A 185 4.10 -12.17 2.40
CA VAL A 185 4.61 -10.80 2.36
C VAL A 185 4.44 -10.19 0.97
N GLY A 186 4.57 -8.87 0.89
CA GLY A 186 4.72 -8.16 -0.38
C GLY A 186 5.79 -7.07 -0.30
N HIS A 187 6.14 -6.50 -1.45
CA HIS A 187 7.26 -5.58 -1.62
C HIS A 187 6.80 -4.14 -1.77
N PHE A 188 6.97 -3.31 -0.72
CA PHE A 188 6.52 -1.91 -0.78
C PHE A 188 7.21 -1.10 -1.88
N ASP A 189 8.44 -1.50 -2.21
CA ASP A 189 9.28 -0.81 -3.18
C ASP A 189 9.10 -1.31 -4.62
N ARG A 190 8.25 -2.32 -4.84
CA ARG A 190 7.98 -2.94 -6.14
C ARG A 190 9.24 -3.49 -6.82
N THR A 191 10.19 -4.01 -6.04
CA THR A 191 11.41 -4.64 -6.55
C THR A 191 11.38 -6.15 -6.28
N GLY A 192 12.02 -6.96 -7.14
CA GLY A 192 12.05 -8.42 -6.97
C GLY A 192 12.40 -9.19 -8.25
N GLY A 193 12.93 -10.41 -8.10
CA GLY A 193 13.41 -11.27 -9.19
C GLY A 193 12.33 -12.04 -9.96
N GLY A 194 11.14 -11.46 -10.13
CA GLY A 194 10.05 -12.06 -10.92
C GLY A 194 8.64 -11.74 -10.44
N ASN A 195 8.47 -11.47 -9.14
CA ASN A 195 7.21 -10.97 -8.57
C ASN A 195 7.49 -9.68 -7.80
N VAL A 196 6.80 -8.61 -8.18
CA VAL A 196 6.92 -7.25 -7.61
C VAL A 196 5.62 -6.79 -6.94
N SER A 197 4.76 -7.74 -6.58
CA SER A 197 3.50 -7.46 -5.91
C SER A 197 3.73 -6.81 -4.55
N TRP A 198 3.06 -5.68 -4.31
CA TRP A 198 3.18 -4.95 -3.05
C TRP A 198 2.58 -5.68 -1.86
N ASN A 199 1.66 -6.61 -2.10
CA ASN A 199 0.94 -7.34 -1.07
C ASN A 199 1.04 -8.87 -1.17
N SER A 200 1.64 -9.45 -2.21
CA SER A 200 1.64 -10.90 -2.41
C SER A 200 2.84 -11.37 -3.25
N ALA A 201 4.05 -11.15 -2.74
CA ALA A 201 5.30 -11.53 -3.39
C ALA A 201 5.69 -12.99 -3.14
N HIS A 202 5.94 -13.36 -1.88
CA HIS A 202 6.30 -14.72 -1.44
C HIS A 202 5.94 -14.97 0.03
N ALA A 203 6.08 -16.22 0.48
CA ALA A 203 6.00 -16.58 1.89
C ALA A 203 7.30 -16.16 2.62
N SER A 204 7.19 -15.82 3.89
CA SER A 204 8.35 -15.63 4.78
C SER A 204 9.03 -16.96 5.11
N ARG A 205 10.29 -16.91 5.55
CA ARG A 205 11.06 -18.10 5.98
C ARG A 205 10.66 -18.65 7.35
N GLY A 206 9.75 -17.97 8.04
CA GLY A 206 9.34 -18.23 9.42
C GLY A 206 8.59 -17.01 9.99
N CYS A 207 8.16 -17.12 11.24
CA CYS A 207 7.35 -16.09 11.89
C CYS A 207 8.13 -15.23 12.89
N GLY A 208 9.20 -15.75 13.47
CA GLY A 208 10.09 -15.02 14.36
C GLY A 208 10.86 -13.89 13.67
N HIS A 209 11.31 -12.90 14.46
CA HIS A 209 12.00 -11.71 13.94
C HIS A 209 13.22 -12.06 13.08
N ASP A 210 14.10 -12.94 13.55
CA ASP A 210 15.30 -13.36 12.81
C ASP A 210 14.96 -14.02 11.46
N ASN A 211 13.83 -14.74 11.38
CA ASN A 211 13.37 -15.34 10.13
C ASN A 211 12.82 -14.29 9.17
N LEU A 212 12.13 -13.26 9.67
CA LEU A 212 11.72 -12.12 8.86
C LEU A 212 12.94 -11.36 8.32
N VAL A 213 13.96 -11.12 9.15
CA VAL A 213 15.23 -10.50 8.71
C VAL A 213 15.90 -11.33 7.61
N LYS A 214 15.98 -12.66 7.79
CA LYS A 214 16.50 -13.57 6.75
C LYS A 214 15.64 -13.62 5.48
N THR A 215 14.36 -13.27 5.58
CA THR A 215 13.46 -13.17 4.42
C THR A 215 13.75 -11.87 3.65
N GLY A 216 13.95 -10.77 4.37
CA GLY A 216 14.09 -9.42 3.82
C GLY A 216 13.21 -8.37 4.49
N GLY A 217 12.55 -8.71 5.60
CA GLY A 217 11.62 -7.83 6.30
C GLY A 217 11.99 -7.59 7.76
N ALA A 218 11.21 -6.73 8.42
CA ALA A 218 11.37 -6.39 9.84
C ALA A 218 10.07 -6.55 10.65
N GLY A 219 9.08 -7.28 10.12
CA GLY A 219 7.75 -7.36 10.72
C GLY A 219 7.00 -6.03 10.65
N LEU A 220 7.13 -5.33 9.52
CA LEU A 220 6.44 -4.07 9.26
C LEU A 220 5.03 -4.33 8.73
N LEU A 221 4.15 -3.35 8.92
CA LEU A 221 2.76 -3.38 8.47
C LEU A 221 2.46 -2.19 7.54
N TYR A 222 1.55 -2.39 6.59
CA TYR A 222 0.81 -1.26 6.03
C TYR A 222 -0.36 -0.91 6.96
N CYS A 223 -0.49 0.36 7.28
CA CYS A 223 -1.57 0.89 8.11
C CYS A 223 -2.45 1.80 7.26
N PHE A 224 -3.75 1.51 7.22
CA PHE A 224 -4.74 2.29 6.49
C PHE A 224 -5.77 2.86 7.46
N ALA A 225 -6.14 4.12 7.26
CA ALA A 225 -7.27 4.69 7.96
C ALA A 225 -8.59 4.24 7.31
N VAL A 226 -9.55 3.87 8.14
CA VAL A 226 -10.94 3.61 7.74
C VAL A 226 -11.65 4.96 7.73
N ASN A 227 -12.02 5.43 6.54
CA ASN A 227 -12.83 6.63 6.34
C ASN A 227 -14.31 6.27 6.43
#